data_AF-A0AAE3JDJ4-F1
#
_entry.id   AF-A0AAE3JDJ4-F1
#
_cell.length_a   1.000
_cell.length_b   1.000
_cell.length_c   1.000
_cell.angle_alpha   90.00
_cell.angle_beta   90.00
_cell.angle_gamma   90.00
#
_symmetry.space_group_name_H-M   'P 1'
#
loop_
_entity.id
_entity.type
_entity.pdbx_description
1 polymer ?
#
loop_
_entity_poly.entity_id
_entity_poly.type
_entity_poly.pdbx_seq_one_letter_code
_entity_poly.pdbx_strand_id
1 'polypeptide(L)'
;MKPELLLSVDSKQSFWIDPRTKLYMLVIFSIVMIDGKTDGISFWLKPILALIPFFLLLSGRRKKIAIIYLIVFIVSWTVNVFLVPYMGLIGTIIISLLAQFGTRWFPSAMMGYYLLSTTKVSEFVLAMQRMHIPEAFIIPFSVMFRFFPTISEEAGSIGNAMRMRGITGKNFFKNPQAVLEYRIVPLMMSVVTIGNDLSAAALTRGLGNGKKRTSICKIGFHWKDFALMIIVTAALLVFLLF
;
A
#
# COMPACT_ATOMS: atom_id res chain seq x y z
N MET A 1 24.70 -17.37 12.66
CA MET A 1 23.82 -16.80 11.62
C MET A 1 23.37 -17.94 10.71
N LYS A 2 22.09 -18.32 10.75
CA LYS A 2 21.57 -19.44 9.93
C LYS A 2 21.28 -18.93 8.51
N PRO A 3 21.84 -19.55 7.46
CA PRO A 3 21.63 -19.15 6.06
C PRO A 3 20.20 -19.40 5.54
N GLU A 4 19.33 -20.04 6.34
CA GLU A 4 17.96 -20.41 5.94
C GLU A 4 16.96 -19.25 5.94
N LEU A 5 17.26 -18.12 6.60
CA LEU A 5 16.34 -16.96 6.67
C LEU A 5 16.39 -16.05 5.42
N LEU A 6 17.43 -16.16 4.59
CA LEU A 6 17.55 -15.35 3.37
C LEU A 6 16.88 -16.00 2.14
N LEU A 7 16.54 -17.28 2.22
CA LEU A 7 15.92 -18.03 1.11
C LEU A 7 14.39 -18.13 1.18
N SER A 8 13.76 -17.73 2.29
CA SER A 8 12.30 -17.85 2.46
C SER A 8 11.49 -16.65 1.90
N VAL A 9 12.16 -15.58 1.44
CA VAL A 9 11.48 -14.42 0.84
C VAL A 9 11.27 -14.58 -0.67
N ASP A 10 11.67 -15.71 -1.27
CA ASP A 10 11.29 -16.07 -2.64
C ASP A 10 9.92 -16.77 -2.67
N SER A 11 8.92 -16.11 -2.07
CA SER A 11 7.52 -16.50 -2.21
C SER A 11 7.10 -16.25 -3.66
N LYS A 12 7.20 -17.34 -4.42
CA LYS A 12 6.59 -17.63 -5.72
C LYS A 12 5.14 -17.12 -5.78
N GLN A 13 4.94 -15.83 -6.09
CA GLN A 13 3.62 -15.26 -6.36
C GLN A 13 3.29 -15.46 -7.85
N SER A 14 2.18 -16.15 -8.09
CA SER A 14 1.79 -16.76 -9.36
C SER A 14 1.13 -15.78 -10.37
N PHE A 15 1.13 -14.47 -10.10
CA PHE A 15 0.61 -13.48 -11.06
C PHE A 15 1.40 -12.19 -10.90
N TRP A 16 2.44 -12.04 -11.72
CA TRP A 16 3.29 -10.87 -11.77
C TRP A 16 2.57 -9.78 -12.55
N ILE A 17 1.77 -8.98 -11.84
CA ILE A 17 1.26 -7.70 -12.36
C ILE A 17 2.22 -6.62 -11.91
N ASP A 18 2.63 -5.77 -12.84
CA ASP A 18 3.60 -4.73 -12.55
C ASP A 18 3.06 -3.77 -11.46
N PRO A 19 3.88 -3.40 -10.46
CA PRO A 19 3.48 -2.46 -9.40
C PRO A 19 2.96 -1.12 -9.94
N ARG A 20 3.44 -0.72 -11.12
CA ARG A 20 3.04 0.48 -11.86
C ARG A 20 1.57 0.40 -12.29
N THR A 21 1.19 -0.72 -12.85
CA THR A 21 -0.18 -0.99 -13.31
C THR A 21 -1.13 -1.00 -12.11
N LYS A 22 -0.70 -1.55 -10.97
CA LYS A 22 -1.47 -1.50 -9.71
C LYS A 22 -1.64 -0.06 -9.18
N LEU A 23 -0.58 0.74 -9.19
CA LEU A 23 -0.64 2.17 -8.81
C LEU A 23 -1.58 2.95 -9.74
N TYR A 24 -1.45 2.76 -11.05
CA TYR A 24 -2.28 3.39 -12.05
C TYR A 24 -3.76 3.06 -11.85
N MET A 25 -4.06 1.77 -11.67
CA MET A 25 -5.40 1.32 -11.34
C MET A 25 -5.91 1.98 -10.06
N LEU A 26 -5.12 2.00 -8.96
CA LEU A 26 -5.55 2.63 -7.70
C LEU A 26 -5.96 4.09 -7.87
N VAL A 27 -5.20 4.86 -8.66
CA VAL A 27 -5.52 6.27 -8.94
C VAL A 27 -6.83 6.38 -9.71
N ILE A 28 -7.02 5.57 -10.76
CA ILE A 28 -8.26 5.59 -11.55
C ILE A 28 -9.47 5.13 -10.74
N PHE A 29 -9.32 4.07 -9.95
CA PHE A 29 -10.35 3.60 -9.03
C PHE A 29 -10.75 4.70 -8.04
N SER A 30 -9.77 5.41 -7.48
CA SER A 30 -10.04 6.54 -6.59
C SER A 30 -10.82 7.65 -7.31
N ILE A 31 -10.43 8.03 -8.52
CA ILE A 31 -11.11 9.08 -9.30
C ILE A 31 -12.54 8.68 -9.66
N VAL A 32 -12.73 7.49 -10.23
CA VAL A 32 -14.05 7.03 -10.72
C VAL A 32 -15.01 6.69 -9.58
N MET A 33 -14.51 6.16 -8.45
CA MET A 33 -15.36 5.76 -7.33
C MET A 33 -15.70 6.92 -6.39
N ILE A 34 -14.84 7.94 -6.26
CA ILE A 34 -15.14 9.11 -5.43
C ILE A 34 -16.27 9.95 -6.05
N ASP A 35 -16.41 9.94 -7.38
CA ASP A 35 -17.43 10.74 -8.03
C ASP A 35 -18.85 10.26 -7.74
N GLY A 36 -19.69 11.24 -7.38
CA GLY A 36 -21.02 11.01 -6.86
C GLY A 36 -22.12 10.88 -7.89
N LYS A 37 -21.82 11.04 -9.18
CA LYS A 37 -22.81 10.92 -10.24
C LYS A 37 -23.34 9.49 -10.31
N THR A 38 -24.65 9.34 -10.17
CA THR A 38 -25.39 8.08 -10.23
C THR A 38 -26.41 8.09 -11.36
N ASP A 39 -26.14 8.85 -12.43
CA ASP A 39 -27.05 9.01 -13.55
C ASP A 39 -26.58 8.16 -14.75
N GLY A 40 -27.52 7.43 -15.37
CA GLY A 40 -27.32 6.72 -16.62
C GLY A 40 -26.34 5.54 -16.60
N ILE A 41 -25.46 5.48 -17.59
CA ILE A 41 -24.51 4.36 -17.85
C ILE A 41 -23.52 4.16 -16.68
N SER A 42 -23.28 5.20 -15.89
CA SER A 42 -22.43 5.19 -14.69
C SER A 42 -22.96 4.30 -13.56
N PHE A 43 -24.25 3.97 -13.55
CA PHE A 43 -24.83 2.99 -12.61
C PHE A 43 -24.36 1.55 -12.91
N TRP A 44 -24.16 1.20 -14.19
CA TRP A 44 -23.69 -0.12 -14.61
C TRP A 44 -22.17 -0.25 -14.64
N LEU A 45 -21.45 0.86 -14.88
CA LEU A 45 -19.99 0.88 -14.91
C LEU A 45 -19.36 0.63 -13.53
N LYS A 46 -19.91 1.20 -12.45
CA LYS A 46 -19.38 1.05 -11.09
C LYS A 46 -19.30 -0.42 -10.61
N PRO A 47 -20.35 -1.26 -10.75
CA PRO A 47 -20.26 -2.67 -10.37
C PRO A 47 -19.32 -3.48 -11.28
N ILE A 48 -19.26 -3.19 -12.59
CA ILE A 48 -18.31 -3.85 -13.50
C ILE A 48 -16.86 -3.49 -13.15
N LEU A 49 -16.61 -2.22 -12.83
CA LEU A 49 -15.29 -1.76 -12.43
C LEU A 49 -14.90 -2.33 -11.05
N ALA A 50 -15.85 -2.41 -10.11
CA ALA A 50 -15.66 -3.04 -8.79
C ALA A 50 -15.38 -4.56 -8.85
N LEU A 51 -15.76 -5.24 -9.94
CA LEU A 51 -15.43 -6.65 -10.17
C LEU A 51 -13.96 -6.87 -10.55
N ILE A 52 -13.29 -5.87 -11.14
CA ILE A 52 -11.87 -5.97 -11.51
C ILE A 52 -10.96 -6.21 -10.28
N PRO A 53 -11.01 -5.41 -9.19
CA PRO A 53 -10.22 -5.67 -8.00
C PRO A 53 -10.64 -6.98 -7.32
N PHE A 54 -11.93 -7.36 -7.38
CA PHE A 54 -12.40 -8.66 -6.90
C PHE A 54 -11.74 -9.84 -7.64
N PHE A 55 -11.68 -9.78 -8.97
CA PHE A 55 -11.02 -10.82 -9.78
C PHE A 55 -9.51 -10.86 -9.55
N LEU A 56 -8.87 -9.70 -9.38
CA LEU A 56 -7.46 -9.56 -9.02
C LEU A 56 -7.15 -10.19 -7.64
N LEU A 57 -8.03 -9.97 -6.66
CA LEU A 57 -7.91 -10.54 -5.30
C LEU A 57 -8.18 -12.04 -5.26
N LEU A 58 -9.11 -12.53 -6.09
CA LEU A 58 -9.38 -13.96 -6.24
C LEU A 58 -8.15 -14.71 -6.77
N SER A 59 -7.42 -14.09 -7.71
CA SER A 59 -6.16 -14.59 -8.27
C SER A 59 -5.00 -14.54 -7.25
N GLY A 60 -5.00 -13.56 -6.34
CA GLY A 60 -3.95 -13.34 -5.32
C GLY A 60 -3.96 -14.31 -4.11
N ARG A 61 -4.68 -15.44 -4.18
CA ARG A 61 -4.81 -16.47 -3.10
C ARG A 61 -5.39 -15.98 -1.75
N ARG A 62 -5.84 -14.73 -1.60
CA ARG A 62 -6.50 -14.22 -0.38
C ARG A 62 -8.02 -14.23 -0.49
N LYS A 63 -8.59 -15.39 -0.80
CA LYS A 63 -10.03 -15.60 -1.08
C LYS A 63 -10.96 -15.09 0.03
N LYS A 64 -10.55 -15.18 1.30
CA LYS A 64 -11.36 -14.71 2.45
C LYS A 64 -11.64 -13.20 2.39
N ILE A 65 -10.65 -12.40 2.02
CA ILE A 65 -10.79 -10.94 1.98
C ILE A 65 -11.56 -10.50 0.74
N ALA A 66 -11.41 -11.22 -0.38
CA ALA A 66 -12.22 -11.02 -1.58
C ALA A 66 -13.73 -11.26 -1.32
N ILE A 67 -14.06 -12.33 -0.60
CA ILE A 67 -15.46 -12.66 -0.26
C ILE A 67 -16.07 -11.61 0.68
N ILE A 68 -15.32 -11.16 1.70
CA ILE A 68 -15.77 -10.08 2.60
C ILE A 68 -16.06 -8.80 1.80
N TYR A 69 -15.17 -8.43 0.86
CA TYR A 69 -15.38 -7.28 -0.01
C TYR A 69 -16.65 -7.39 -0.86
N LEU A 70 -16.88 -8.56 -1.49
CA LEU A 70 -18.07 -8.79 -2.30
C LEU A 70 -19.36 -8.67 -1.48
N ILE A 71 -19.37 -9.22 -0.25
CA ILE A 71 -20.51 -9.11 0.66
C ILE A 71 -20.75 -7.65 1.05
N VAL A 72 -19.71 -6.91 1.46
CA VAL A 72 -19.84 -5.50 1.86
C VAL A 72 -20.32 -4.63 0.69
N PHE A 73 -19.84 -4.90 -0.52
CA PHE A 73 -20.26 -4.19 -1.73
C PHE A 73 -21.73 -4.47 -2.08
N ILE A 74 -22.14 -5.75 -2.11
CA ILE A 74 -23.53 -6.15 -2.40
C ILE A 74 -24.49 -5.59 -1.35
N VAL A 75 -24.11 -5.63 -0.07
CA VAL A 75 -24.93 -5.08 1.03
C VAL A 75 -25.05 -3.56 0.90
N SER A 76 -23.94 -2.84 0.66
CA SER A 76 -23.99 -1.38 0.47
C SER A 76 -24.81 -0.97 -0.75
N TRP A 77 -24.69 -1.72 -1.85
CA TRP A 77 -25.46 -1.48 -3.07
C TRP A 77 -26.96 -1.72 -2.86
N THR A 78 -27.31 -2.84 -2.22
CA THR A 78 -28.71 -3.20 -1.94
C THR A 78 -29.35 -2.20 -0.99
N VAL A 79 -28.63 -1.74 0.04
CA VAL A 79 -29.10 -0.69 0.95
C VAL A 79 -29.32 0.63 0.21
N ASN A 80 -28.45 1.00 -0.75
CA ASN A 80 -28.61 2.22 -1.51
C ASN A 80 -29.84 2.18 -2.45
N VAL A 81 -30.10 1.04 -3.10
CA VAL A 81 -31.21 0.89 -4.05
C VAL A 81 -32.56 0.64 -3.36
N PHE A 82 -32.60 -0.17 -2.30
CA PHE A 82 -33.85 -0.60 -1.66
C PHE A 82 -34.25 0.21 -0.43
N LEU A 83 -33.34 0.78 0.37
CA LEU A 83 -33.74 1.49 1.60
C LEU A 83 -33.95 2.99 1.38
N VAL A 84 -33.21 3.60 0.45
CA VAL A 84 -33.28 5.05 0.17
C VAL A 84 -34.65 5.48 -0.39
N PRO A 85 -35.37 4.71 -1.22
CA PRO A 85 -36.68 5.14 -1.74
C PRO A 85 -37.83 5.14 -0.72
N TYR A 86 -37.74 4.34 0.35
CA TYR A 86 -38.86 4.11 1.28
C TYR A 86 -38.75 4.89 2.60
N MET A 87 -37.74 5.76 2.74
CA MET A 87 -37.47 6.48 3.99
C MET A 87 -37.76 7.98 3.88
N GLY A 88 -38.07 8.61 5.01
CA GLY A 88 -38.23 10.06 5.07
C GLY A 88 -36.91 10.81 4.84
N LEU A 89 -37.00 12.12 4.55
CA LEU A 89 -35.90 13.01 4.14
C LEU A 89 -34.61 12.90 4.98
N ILE A 90 -34.73 12.70 6.29
CA ILE A 90 -33.57 12.58 7.21
C ILE A 90 -32.96 11.17 7.13
N GLY A 91 -33.80 10.14 7.04
CA GLY A 91 -33.36 8.74 6.93
C GLY A 91 -32.64 8.48 5.61
N THR A 92 -33.11 9.07 4.51
CA THR A 92 -32.47 8.95 3.20
C THR A 92 -31.09 9.59 3.18
N ILE A 93 -30.92 10.76 3.80
CA ILE A 93 -29.60 11.43 3.89
C ILE A 93 -28.60 10.57 4.67
N ILE A 94 -28.97 10.10 5.87
CA ILE A 94 -28.06 9.34 6.75
C ILE A 94 -27.66 8.01 6.10
N ILE A 95 -28.63 7.27 5.57
CA ILE A 95 -28.37 5.95 4.97
C ILE A 95 -27.65 6.08 3.63
N SER A 96 -27.97 7.11 2.83
CA SER A 96 -27.23 7.38 1.60
C SER A 96 -25.78 7.73 1.89
N LEU A 97 -25.49 8.53 2.92
CA LEU A 97 -24.10 8.85 3.31
C LEU A 97 -23.34 7.60 3.73
N LEU A 98 -23.92 6.75 4.57
CA LEU A 98 -23.29 5.50 5.02
C LEU A 98 -23.06 4.52 3.84
N ALA A 99 -24.08 4.33 2.99
CA ALA A 99 -24.00 3.44 1.84
C ALA A 99 -23.02 3.96 0.77
N GLN A 100 -22.95 5.29 0.56
CA GLN A 100 -21.98 5.90 -0.34
C GLN A 100 -20.57 5.81 0.23
N PHE A 101 -20.39 5.96 1.54
CA PHE A 101 -19.09 5.74 2.16
C PHE A 101 -18.61 4.29 1.94
N GLY A 102 -19.50 3.33 2.16
CA GLY A 102 -19.28 1.91 1.86
C GLY A 102 -18.89 1.66 0.40
N THR A 103 -19.68 2.17 -0.54
CA THR A 103 -19.51 1.86 -1.96
C THR A 103 -18.32 2.60 -2.60
N ARG A 104 -17.93 3.78 -2.08
CA ARG A 104 -16.86 4.60 -2.68
C ARG A 104 -15.48 4.35 -2.07
N TRP A 105 -15.41 4.19 -0.76
CA TRP A 105 -14.13 4.03 -0.06
C TRP A 105 -13.66 2.58 -0.01
N PHE A 106 -14.56 1.60 0.07
CA PHE A 106 -14.12 0.20 0.16
C PHE A 106 -13.39 -0.29 -1.10
N PRO A 107 -13.85 -0.02 -2.34
CA PRO A 107 -13.14 -0.49 -3.54
C PRO A 107 -11.74 0.12 -3.68
N SER A 108 -11.60 1.42 -3.41
CA SER A 108 -10.31 2.12 -3.47
C SER A 108 -9.36 1.67 -2.36
N ALA A 109 -9.84 1.57 -1.12
CA ALA A 109 -9.07 1.05 0.00
C ALA A 109 -8.63 -0.40 -0.23
N MET A 110 -9.51 -1.23 -0.81
CA MET A 110 -9.22 -2.63 -1.10
C MET A 110 -8.20 -2.80 -2.22
N MET A 111 -8.25 -1.96 -3.27
CA MET A 111 -7.21 -1.91 -4.29
C MET A 111 -5.86 -1.47 -3.68
N GLY A 112 -5.87 -0.52 -2.75
CA GLY A 112 -4.71 -0.15 -1.93
C GLY A 112 -4.17 -1.31 -1.11
N TYR A 113 -5.04 -2.05 -0.45
CA TYR A 113 -4.66 -3.26 0.29
C TYR A 113 -4.07 -4.34 -0.63
N TYR A 114 -4.64 -4.54 -1.81
CA TYR A 114 -4.10 -5.45 -2.82
C TYR A 114 -2.68 -5.02 -3.24
N LEU A 115 -2.47 -3.73 -3.51
CA LEU A 115 -1.17 -3.17 -3.84
C LEU A 115 -0.16 -3.43 -2.72
N LEU A 116 -0.47 -3.10 -1.46
CA LEU A 116 0.44 -3.26 -0.33
C LEU A 116 0.74 -4.72 0.00
N SER A 117 -0.23 -5.62 -0.17
CA SER A 117 -0.08 -7.03 0.20
C SER A 117 0.59 -7.89 -0.87
N THR A 118 0.54 -7.48 -2.13
CA THR A 118 1.08 -8.24 -3.28
C THR A 118 2.32 -7.62 -3.90
N THR A 119 2.82 -6.52 -3.34
CA THR A 119 3.98 -5.81 -3.89
C THR A 119 5.06 -5.75 -2.84
N LYS A 120 6.25 -6.27 -3.16
CA LYS A 120 7.38 -6.07 -2.27
C LYS A 120 7.81 -4.62 -2.32
N VAL A 121 8.28 -4.16 -1.18
CA VAL A 121 8.81 -2.82 -1.00
C VAL A 121 9.93 -2.48 -1.99
N SER A 122 10.83 -3.44 -2.25
CA SER A 122 11.90 -3.30 -3.25
C SER A 122 11.39 -3.19 -4.69
N GLU A 123 10.31 -3.91 -5.03
CA GLU A 123 9.66 -3.83 -6.35
C GLU A 123 8.96 -2.48 -6.54
N PHE A 124 8.39 -1.92 -5.48
CA PHE A 124 7.78 -0.60 -5.48
C PHE A 124 8.80 0.52 -5.75
N VAL A 125 9.94 0.50 -5.06
CA VAL A 125 11.05 1.45 -5.29
C VAL A 125 11.55 1.35 -6.73
N LEU A 126 11.64 0.14 -7.28
CA LEU A 126 12.05 -0.05 -8.66
C LEU A 126 11.01 0.44 -9.68
N ALA A 127 9.72 0.24 -9.37
CA ALA A 127 8.64 0.79 -10.16
C ALA A 127 8.69 2.32 -10.21
N MET A 128 8.98 2.97 -9.07
CA MET A 128 9.22 4.41 -8.96
C MET A 128 10.43 4.87 -9.78
N GLN A 129 11.56 4.16 -9.73
CA GLN A 129 12.75 4.44 -10.55
C GLN A 129 12.43 4.51 -12.03
N ARG A 130 11.70 3.51 -12.51
CA ARG A 130 11.32 3.44 -13.92
C ARG A 130 10.26 4.51 -14.28
N MET A 131 9.57 5.13 -13.30
CA MET A 131 8.51 6.14 -13.52
C MET A 131 9.11 7.53 -13.70
N HIS A 132 10.45 7.61 -13.75
CA HIS A 132 11.20 8.87 -13.80
C HIS A 132 10.92 9.79 -12.61
N ILE A 133 10.63 9.21 -11.44
CA ILE A 133 10.62 9.96 -10.19
C ILE A 133 12.07 10.39 -9.88
N PRO A 134 12.31 11.59 -9.32
CA PRO A 134 13.66 12.05 -9.03
C PRO A 134 14.43 11.09 -8.11
N GLU A 135 15.71 10.85 -8.44
CA GLU A 135 16.58 9.97 -7.64
C GLU A 135 16.73 10.44 -6.19
N ALA A 136 16.57 11.76 -5.95
CA ALA A 136 16.54 12.37 -4.63
C ALA A 136 15.50 11.73 -3.69
N PHE A 137 14.39 11.20 -4.22
CA PHE A 137 13.40 10.48 -3.41
C PHE A 137 13.73 8.99 -3.33
N ILE A 138 14.04 8.37 -4.46
CA ILE A 138 14.23 6.93 -4.58
C ILE A 138 15.35 6.41 -3.67
N ILE A 139 16.48 7.13 -3.62
CA ILE A 139 17.67 6.70 -2.89
C ILE A 139 17.36 6.61 -1.37
N PRO A 140 16.85 7.67 -0.71
CA PRO A 140 16.40 7.59 0.67
C PRO A 140 15.37 6.49 0.92
N PHE A 141 14.35 6.32 0.06
CA PHE A 141 13.37 5.26 0.25
C PHE A 141 14.00 3.87 0.19
N SER A 142 14.86 3.61 -0.80
CA SER A 142 15.58 2.33 -0.92
C SER A 142 16.43 2.03 0.32
N VAL A 143 17.08 3.07 0.86
CA VAL A 143 17.84 3.01 2.11
C VAL A 143 16.89 2.68 3.26
N MET A 144 15.88 3.51 3.51
CA MET A 144 14.90 3.33 4.58
C MET A 144 14.36 1.91 4.62
N PHE A 145 13.98 1.32 3.49
CA PHE A 145 13.44 -0.03 3.48
C PHE A 145 14.43 -1.15 3.78
N ARG A 146 15.71 -0.94 3.50
CA ARG A 146 16.77 -1.87 3.89
C ARG A 146 17.16 -1.71 5.37
N PHE A 147 17.06 -0.50 5.92
CA PHE A 147 17.45 -0.20 7.31
C PHE A 147 16.31 -0.28 8.31
N PHE A 148 15.06 -0.15 7.88
CA PHE A 148 13.89 -0.25 8.75
C PHE A 148 13.85 -1.57 9.53
N PRO A 149 14.15 -2.74 8.91
CA PRO A 149 14.28 -3.99 9.66
C PRO A 149 15.35 -3.91 10.75
N THR A 150 16.53 -3.36 10.42
CA THR A 150 17.64 -3.20 11.37
C THR A 150 17.29 -2.25 12.52
N ILE A 151 16.63 -1.13 12.25
CA ILE A 151 16.17 -0.18 13.28
C ILE A 151 15.13 -0.84 14.19
N SER A 152 14.24 -1.67 13.64
CA SER A 152 13.26 -2.42 14.44
C SER A 152 13.93 -3.45 15.35
N GLU A 153 14.97 -4.14 14.88
CA GLU A 153 15.77 -5.08 15.69
C GLU A 153 16.54 -4.35 16.80
N GLU A 154 17.15 -3.21 16.49
CA GLU A 154 17.85 -2.35 17.45
C GLU A 154 16.90 -1.82 18.52
N ALA A 155 15.73 -1.31 18.11
CA ALA A 155 14.69 -0.85 19.03
C ALA A 155 14.17 -1.99 19.93
N GLY A 156 14.05 -3.20 19.39
CA GLY A 156 13.72 -4.41 20.16
C GLY A 156 14.80 -4.76 21.18
N SER A 157 16.07 -4.69 20.79
CA SER A 157 17.23 -5.00 21.63
C SER A 157 17.38 -4.00 22.77
N ILE A 158 17.27 -2.70 22.48
CA ILE A 158 17.24 -1.63 23.49
C ILE A 158 16.01 -1.82 24.40
N GLY A 159 14.86 -2.15 23.82
CA GLY A 159 13.64 -2.45 24.57
C GLY A 159 13.82 -3.58 25.58
N ASN A 160 14.48 -4.66 25.19
CA ASN A 160 14.82 -5.79 26.05
C ASN A 160 15.82 -5.43 27.14
N ALA A 161 16.86 -4.65 26.82
CA ALA A 161 17.84 -4.15 27.79
C ALA A 161 17.19 -3.27 28.87
N MET A 162 16.27 -2.40 28.47
CA MET A 162 15.51 -1.56 29.40
C MET A 162 14.55 -2.38 30.26
N ARG A 163 14.00 -3.49 29.72
CA ARG A 163 13.18 -4.42 30.50
C ARG A 163 14.00 -5.15 31.58
N MET A 164 15.27 -5.47 31.33
CA MET A 164 16.18 -6.02 32.34
C MET A 164 16.49 -5.02 33.47
N ARG A 165 16.47 -3.72 33.18
CA ARG A 165 16.60 -2.64 34.18
C ARG A 165 15.31 -2.35 34.97
N GLY A 166 14.30 -3.23 34.89
CA GLY A 166 13.03 -3.08 35.61
C GLY A 166 12.04 -2.09 34.98
N ILE A 167 12.39 -1.45 33.85
CA ILE A 167 11.49 -0.57 33.10
C ILE A 167 10.55 -1.44 32.25
N THR A 168 9.52 -1.96 32.91
CA THR A 168 8.46 -2.78 32.30
C THR A 168 7.44 -1.89 31.59
N GLY A 169 6.79 -2.38 30.53
CA GLY A 169 5.75 -1.65 29.79
C GLY A 169 4.61 -1.08 30.65
N LYS A 170 4.37 -1.58 31.87
CA LYS A 170 3.44 -0.98 32.83
C LYS A 170 3.93 0.37 33.41
N ASN A 171 5.25 0.55 33.57
CA ASN A 171 5.84 1.83 33.96
C ASN A 171 5.91 2.85 32.81
N PHE A 172 5.65 2.42 31.56
CA PHE A 172 5.53 3.31 30.40
C PHE A 172 4.49 4.40 30.63
N PHE A 173 3.34 4.04 31.21
CA PHE A 173 2.26 4.98 31.52
C PHE A 173 2.48 5.75 32.82
N LYS A 174 3.25 5.20 33.79
CA LYS A 174 3.53 5.88 35.06
C LYS A 174 4.56 7.00 34.92
N ASN A 175 5.60 6.81 34.10
CA ASN A 175 6.67 7.80 33.89
C ASN A 175 7.11 7.82 32.41
N PRO A 176 6.29 8.38 31.50
CA PRO A 176 6.60 8.42 30.07
C PRO A 176 7.89 9.17 29.77
N GLN A 177 8.22 10.20 30.55
CA GLN A 177 9.46 10.98 30.42
C GLN A 177 10.74 10.13 30.54
N ALA A 178 10.81 9.28 31.56
CA ALA A 178 11.97 8.41 31.77
C ALA A 178 12.09 7.38 30.64
N VAL A 179 10.97 6.83 30.16
CA VAL A 179 11.02 5.84 29.07
C VAL A 179 11.40 6.48 27.74
N LEU A 180 10.95 7.70 27.48
CA LEU A 180 11.38 8.50 26.32
C LEU A 180 12.90 8.70 26.35
N GLU A 181 13.44 9.19 27.46
CA GLU A 181 14.87 9.45 27.59
C GLU A 181 15.69 8.16 27.43
N TYR A 182 15.37 7.11 28.18
CA TYR A 182 16.18 5.89 28.19
C TYR A 182 16.01 4.98 26.97
N ARG A 183 14.95 5.16 26.15
CA ARG A 183 14.76 4.36 24.92
C ARG A 183 15.05 5.16 23.66
N ILE A 184 14.60 6.41 23.58
CA ILE A 184 14.74 7.23 22.37
C ILE A 184 16.15 7.79 22.25
N VAL A 185 16.79 8.25 23.34
CA VAL A 185 18.16 8.80 23.24
C VAL A 185 19.16 7.75 22.74
N PRO A 186 19.23 6.51 23.30
CA PRO A 186 20.13 5.49 22.77
C PRO A 186 19.79 5.07 21.35
N LEU A 187 18.49 4.95 21.01
CA LEU A 187 18.06 4.61 19.66
C LEU A 187 18.48 5.68 18.64
N MET A 188 18.33 6.97 18.99
CA MET A 188 18.76 8.08 18.15
C MET A 188 20.27 8.04 17.92
N MET A 189 21.07 7.80 18.96
CA MET A 189 22.52 7.67 18.83
C MET A 189 22.92 6.49 17.92
N SER A 190 22.27 5.33 18.06
CA SER A 190 22.49 4.18 17.16
C SER A 190 22.13 4.52 15.72
N VAL A 191 20.97 5.15 15.47
CA VAL A 191 20.52 5.53 14.12
C VAL A 191 21.44 6.55 13.46
N VAL A 192 21.91 7.57 14.21
CA VAL A 192 22.87 8.57 13.70
C VAL A 192 24.20 7.90 13.31
N THR A 193 24.70 7.01 14.15
CA THR A 193 25.96 6.28 13.88
C THR A 193 25.83 5.41 12.62
N ILE A 194 24.75 4.63 12.52
CA ILE A 194 24.45 3.80 11.34
C ILE A 194 24.32 4.67 10.07
N GLY A 195 23.68 5.84 10.18
CA GLY A 195 23.54 6.79 9.08
C GLY A 195 24.87 7.37 8.61
N ASN A 196 25.77 7.69 9.54
CA ASN A 196 27.12 8.17 9.23
C ASN A 196 27.96 7.10 8.54
N ASP A 197 27.98 5.87 9.08
CA ASP A 197 28.70 4.74 8.49
C ASP A 197 28.19 4.42 7.08
N LEU A 198 26.86 4.46 6.89
CA LEU A 198 26.25 4.27 5.59
C LEU A 198 26.63 5.37 4.61
N SER A 199 26.61 6.63 5.05
CA SER A 199 26.94 7.77 4.20
C SER A 199 28.40 7.69 3.75
N ALA A 200 29.32 7.34 4.66
CA ALA A 200 30.72 7.08 4.33
C ALA A 200 30.87 5.88 3.36
N ALA A 201 30.18 4.77 3.61
CA ALA A 201 30.20 3.59 2.73
C ALA A 201 29.58 3.86 1.34
N ALA A 202 28.57 4.75 1.26
CA ALA A 202 27.96 5.16 0.01
C ALA A 202 28.91 6.04 -0.81
N LEU A 203 29.53 7.04 -0.17
CA LEU A 203 30.48 7.95 -0.83
C LEU A 203 31.70 7.19 -1.37
N THR A 204 32.26 6.26 -0.60
CA THR A 204 33.37 5.40 -1.04
C THR A 204 33.01 4.47 -2.20
N ARG A 205 31.73 4.08 -2.31
CA ARG A 205 31.18 3.31 -3.45
C ARG A 205 30.78 4.18 -4.64
N GLY A 206 31.04 5.50 -4.59
CA GLY A 206 30.80 6.41 -5.69
C GLY A 206 29.33 6.80 -5.88
N LEU A 207 28.54 6.88 -4.79
CA LEU A 207 27.11 7.25 -4.85
C LEU A 207 26.85 8.68 -5.38
N GLY A 208 27.89 9.45 -5.72
CA GLY A 208 27.82 10.75 -6.40
C GLY A 208 28.40 10.78 -7.83
N ASN A 209 28.82 9.65 -8.39
CA ASN A 209 29.36 9.61 -9.75
C ASN A 209 28.21 9.72 -10.77
N GLY A 210 28.23 10.74 -11.64
CA GLY A 210 27.17 11.06 -12.61
C GLY A 210 26.98 10.05 -13.77
N LYS A 211 27.49 8.82 -13.62
CA LYS A 211 27.30 7.74 -14.59
C LYS A 211 25.91 7.11 -14.42
N LYS A 212 25.29 6.73 -15.55
CA LYS A 212 23.98 6.05 -15.56
C LYS A 212 24.04 4.77 -14.73
N ARG A 213 23.14 4.65 -13.74
CA ARG A 213 23.04 3.50 -12.85
C ARG A 213 22.35 2.33 -13.53
N THR A 214 22.78 1.11 -13.21
CA THR A 214 22.15 -0.13 -13.69
C THR A 214 21.35 -0.79 -12.56
N SER A 215 20.11 -1.19 -12.84
CA SER A 215 19.28 -1.96 -11.90
C SER A 215 19.53 -3.46 -12.04
N ILE A 216 19.71 -4.15 -10.91
CA ILE A 216 19.82 -5.62 -10.84
C ILE A 216 18.44 -6.29 -10.96
N CYS A 217 17.37 -5.65 -10.50
CA CYS A 217 16.02 -6.18 -10.64
C CYS A 217 15.49 -5.92 -12.06
N LYS A 218 15.03 -6.99 -12.71
CA LYS A 218 14.30 -6.92 -13.99
C LYS A 218 12.81 -6.95 -13.71
N ILE A 219 12.19 -5.77 -13.74
CA ILE A 219 10.73 -5.62 -13.82
C ILE A 219 10.42 -5.35 -15.29
N GLY A 220 9.49 -6.13 -15.85
CA GLY A 220 9.15 -6.09 -17.25
C GLY A 220 7.66 -6.22 -17.45
N PHE A 221 7.11 -5.31 -18.25
CA PHE A 221 5.71 -5.30 -18.65
C PHE A 221 5.32 -6.62 -19.28
N HIS A 222 4.30 -7.26 -18.72
CA HIS A 222 3.68 -8.43 -19.31
C HIS A 222 2.47 -8.02 -20.16
N TRP A 223 2.13 -8.79 -21.19
CA TRP A 223 0.97 -8.52 -22.07
C TRP A 223 -0.35 -8.32 -21.29
N LYS A 224 -0.47 -8.99 -20.14
CA LYS A 224 -1.61 -8.88 -19.23
C LYS A 224 -1.73 -7.48 -18.59
N ASP A 225 -0.61 -6.81 -18.31
CA ASP A 225 -0.59 -5.44 -17.78
C ASP A 225 -1.14 -4.45 -18.81
N PHE A 226 -0.79 -4.64 -20.09
CA PHE A 226 -1.26 -3.79 -21.17
C PHE A 226 -2.77 -3.95 -21.40
N ALA A 227 -3.27 -5.19 -21.42
CA ALA A 227 -4.71 -5.45 -21.53
C ALA A 227 -5.50 -4.81 -20.37
N LEU A 228 -5.00 -4.92 -19.12
CA LEU A 228 -5.63 -4.28 -17.96
C LEU A 228 -5.59 -2.75 -18.04
N MET A 229 -4.47 -2.16 -18.47
CA MET A 229 -4.38 -0.71 -18.67
C MET A 229 -5.37 -0.20 -19.72
N ILE A 230 -5.56 -0.93 -20.82
CA ILE A 230 -6.55 -0.58 -21.86
C ILE A 230 -7.97 -0.64 -21.31
N ILE A 231 -8.33 -1.70 -20.57
CA ILE A 231 -9.67 -1.84 -20.01
C ILE A 231 -9.98 -0.69 -19.03
N VAL A 232 -9.02 -0.33 -18.18
CA VAL A 232 -9.20 0.70 -17.16
C VAL A 232 -9.20 2.11 -17.76
N THR A 233 -8.38 2.35 -18.79
CA THR A 233 -8.44 3.62 -19.56
C THR A 233 -9.75 3.76 -20.34
N ALA A 234 -10.22 2.70 -20.99
CA ALA A 234 -11.51 2.70 -21.67
C ALA A 234 -12.66 3.00 -20.69
N ALA A 235 -12.66 2.39 -19.51
CA ALA A 235 -13.65 2.68 -18.48
C ALA A 235 -13.61 4.15 -18.01
N LEU A 236 -12.42 4.73 -17.87
CA LEU A 236 -12.27 6.16 -17.55
C LEU A 236 -12.81 7.05 -18.68
N LEU A 237 -12.50 6.74 -19.94
CA LEU A 237 -12.98 7.52 -21.08
C LEU A 237 -14.50 7.47 -21.22
N VAL A 238 -15.12 6.31 -21.03
CA VAL A 238 -16.58 6.20 -21.00
C VAL A 238 -17.15 7.02 -19.84
N PHE A 239 -16.52 6.98 -18.66
CA PHE A 239 -16.93 7.77 -17.50
C PHE A 239 -16.74 9.29 -17.69
N LEU A 240 -15.77 9.74 -18.47
CA LEU A 240 -15.55 11.17 -18.74
C LEU A 240 -16.51 11.69 -19.81
N LEU A 241 -16.89 10.84 -20.77
CA LEU A 241 -17.82 11.18 -21.85
C LEU A 241 -19.30 11.18 -21.45
N PHE A 242 -19.68 10.46 -20.38
CA PHE A 242 -21.06 10.33 -19.89
C PHE A 242 -21.19 10.79 -18.44
#